data_AF-A0A256WFM4-F1
#
_entry.id   AF-A0A256WFM4-F1
#
_cell.length_a   1.000
_cell.length_b   1.000
_cell.length_c   1.000
_cell.angle_alpha   90.00
_cell.angle_beta   90.00
_cell.angle_gamma   90.00
#
_symmetry.space_group_name_H-M   'P 1'
#
loop_
_entity.id
_entity.type
_entity.pdbx_description
1 polymer ?
#
loop_
_entity_poly.entity_id
_entity_poly.type
_entity_poly.pdbx_seq_one_letter_code
_entity_poly.pdbx_strand_id
1 'polypeptide(L)'
;MFYNVENLFDPFDDSLTRDEEFTNEGARHWTYGKYQDKLSHIYKVIMAMGNPYPPAIIGLCEIENRFVLNQLVYKTPFAKFDYRIVHEESPDKRGIDVALLFNPKQFQLLSHETIFVQFPFKPESRTRDILYVTMPV
;
A
#
# COMPACT_ATOMS: atom_id res chain seq x y z
N MET A 1 -9.96 8.55 2.69
CA MET A 1 -10.39 7.20 3.12
C MET A 1 -9.18 6.45 3.67
N PHE A 2 -9.38 5.43 4.50
CA PHE A 2 -8.34 4.48 4.90
C PHE A 2 -8.77 3.05 4.55
N TYR A 3 -7.87 2.23 4.01
CA TYR A 3 -8.18 0.88 3.55
C TYR A 3 -7.04 -0.09 3.87
N ASN A 4 -7.31 -1.06 4.74
CA ASN A 4 -6.49 -2.25 4.86
C ASN A 4 -6.78 -3.17 3.66
N VAL A 5 -5.77 -3.42 2.82
CA VAL A 5 -5.96 -4.21 1.59
C VAL A 5 -5.82 -5.72 1.83
N GLU A 6 -5.68 -6.17 3.07
CA GLU A 6 -5.56 -7.58 3.47
C GLU A 6 -4.39 -8.26 2.75
N ASN A 7 -3.21 -7.63 2.83
CA ASN A 7 -1.98 -7.95 2.12
C ASN A 7 -2.06 -7.88 0.58
N LEU A 8 -1.32 -6.92 0.02
CA LEU A 8 -1.03 -6.82 -1.40
C LEU A 8 0.45 -7.11 -1.61
N PHE A 9 0.76 -8.38 -1.87
CA PHE A 9 2.10 -8.88 -2.17
C PHE A 9 2.38 -8.89 -3.67
N ASP A 10 3.63 -8.61 -4.01
CA ASP A 10 4.30 -8.80 -5.27
C ASP A 10 4.17 -10.27 -5.68
N PRO A 11 3.73 -10.57 -6.92
CA PRO A 11 3.65 -11.93 -7.39
C PRO A 11 5.02 -12.55 -7.76
N PHE A 12 6.11 -11.78 -7.68
CA PHE A 12 7.47 -12.24 -7.94
C PHE A 12 8.21 -12.45 -6.62
N ASP A 13 8.73 -13.66 -6.42
CA ASP A 13 9.40 -14.10 -5.19
C ASP A 13 10.60 -13.18 -4.83
N ASP A 14 10.54 -12.55 -3.66
CA ASP A 14 11.67 -11.89 -3.03
C ASP A 14 12.18 -12.74 -1.86
N SER A 15 13.31 -13.42 -2.11
CA SER A 15 14.01 -14.29 -1.15
C SER A 15 14.39 -13.64 0.20
N LEU A 16 14.19 -12.33 0.37
CA LEU A 16 14.53 -11.58 1.58
C LEU A 16 13.33 -11.31 2.50
N THR A 17 12.09 -11.58 2.09
CA THR A 17 10.90 -11.32 2.90
C THR A 17 10.25 -12.62 3.42
N ARG A 18 9.41 -12.52 4.47
CA ARG A 18 8.66 -13.67 5.03
C ARG A 18 7.28 -13.77 4.40
N ASP A 19 7.24 -13.86 3.09
CA ASP A 19 6.05 -13.93 2.25
C ASP A 19 5.86 -15.32 1.64
N GLU A 20 6.53 -16.36 2.16
CA GLU A 20 6.57 -17.69 1.52
C GLU A 20 5.17 -18.30 1.33
N GLU A 21 4.20 -17.95 2.19
CA GLU A 21 2.79 -18.33 2.05
C GLU A 21 2.10 -17.72 0.82
N PHE A 22 2.57 -16.56 0.37
CA PHE A 22 2.07 -15.74 -0.73
C PHE A 22 2.94 -15.84 -1.99
N THR A 23 3.45 -17.04 -2.24
CA THR A 23 4.06 -17.41 -3.51
C THR A 23 3.13 -18.37 -4.29
N ASN A 24 3.48 -18.68 -5.54
CA ASN A 24 2.75 -19.66 -6.35
C ASN A 24 2.76 -21.06 -5.69
N GLU A 25 3.89 -21.43 -5.08
CA GLU A 25 4.11 -22.71 -4.38
C GLU A 25 3.68 -22.66 -2.91
N GLY A 26 3.49 -21.45 -2.36
CA GLY A 26 3.04 -21.21 -1.00
C GLY A 26 1.60 -21.64 -0.72
N ALA A 27 1.24 -21.69 0.56
CA ALA A 27 -0.06 -22.16 1.03
C ALA A 27 -1.27 -21.39 0.43
N ARG A 28 -1.08 -20.14 -0.01
CA ARG A 28 -2.14 -19.33 -0.63
C ARG A 28 -2.18 -19.46 -2.16
N HIS A 29 -1.22 -20.14 -2.77
CA HIS A 29 -1.05 -20.24 -4.23
C HIS A 29 -1.21 -18.87 -4.88
N TRP A 30 -0.45 -17.89 -4.44
CA TRP A 30 -0.51 -16.53 -4.93
C TRP A 30 0.05 -16.48 -6.35
N THR A 31 -0.85 -16.54 -7.32
CA THR A 31 -0.49 -16.49 -8.73
C THR A 31 -0.58 -15.07 -9.26
N TYR A 32 0.09 -14.80 -10.38
CA TYR A 32 -0.07 -13.54 -11.09
C TYR A 32 -1.54 -13.21 -11.42
N GLY A 33 -2.36 -14.23 -11.72
CA GLY A 33 -3.81 -14.04 -11.93
C GLY A 33 -4.53 -13.52 -10.69
N LYS A 34 -4.29 -14.13 -9.52
CA LYS A 34 -4.86 -13.67 -8.24
C LYS A 34 -4.40 -12.27 -7.87
N TYR A 35 -3.12 -11.96 -8.14
CA TYR A 35 -2.57 -10.63 -7.97
C TYR A 35 -3.31 -9.58 -8.83
N GLN A 36 -3.53 -9.86 -10.11
CA GLN A 36 -4.29 -8.98 -11.00
C GLN A 36 -5.75 -8.80 -10.55
N ASP A 37 -6.40 -9.88 -10.11
CA ASP A 37 -7.76 -9.82 -9.55
C ASP A 37 -7.81 -8.97 -8.27
N LYS A 38 -6.81 -9.12 -7.39
CA LYS A 38 -6.68 -8.32 -6.18
C LYS A 38 -6.55 -6.83 -6.50
N LEU A 39 -5.65 -6.45 -7.41
CA LEU A 39 -5.53 -5.07 -7.89
C LEU A 39 -6.87 -4.55 -8.45
N SER A 40 -7.56 -5.39 -9.23
CA SER A 40 -8.86 -5.07 -9.83
C SER A 40 -9.93 -4.79 -8.77
N HIS A 41 -9.99 -5.61 -7.72
CA HIS A 41 -10.94 -5.42 -6.61
C HIS A 41 -10.60 -4.18 -5.79
N ILE A 42 -9.31 -3.94 -5.47
CA ILE A 42 -8.89 -2.78 -4.69
C ILE A 42 -9.29 -1.48 -5.38
N TYR A 43 -8.96 -1.29 -6.67
CA TYR A 43 -9.31 -0.04 -7.34
C TYR A 43 -10.83 0.15 -7.47
N LYS A 44 -11.61 -0.92 -7.70
CA LYS A 44 -13.08 -0.85 -7.77
C LYS A 44 -13.67 -0.38 -6.44
N VAL A 45 -13.16 -0.87 -5.31
CA VAL A 45 -13.60 -0.42 -3.98
C VAL A 45 -13.30 1.07 -3.79
N ILE A 46 -12.08 1.50 -4.10
CA ILE A 46 -11.68 2.92 -4.01
C ILE A 46 -12.60 3.80 -4.89
N MET A 47 -12.90 3.36 -6.11
CA MET A 47 -13.78 4.08 -7.02
C MET A 47 -15.23 4.17 -6.50
N ALA A 48 -15.75 3.09 -5.93
CA ALA A 48 -17.11 3.04 -5.40
C ALA A 48 -17.31 3.99 -4.20
N MET A 49 -16.27 4.23 -3.41
CA MET A 49 -16.32 5.11 -2.22
C MET A 49 -16.55 6.59 -2.54
N GLY A 50 -16.24 7.04 -3.76
CA GLY A 50 -16.16 8.45 -4.11
C GLY A 50 -17.23 8.99 -5.06
N ASN A 51 -18.21 8.19 -5.50
CA ASN A 51 -19.12 8.53 -6.61
C ASN A 51 -19.61 10.01 -6.61
N PRO A 52 -19.27 10.85 -7.62
CA PRO A 52 -18.67 10.50 -8.92
C PRO A 52 -17.12 10.51 -9.02
N TYR A 53 -16.38 10.93 -8.00
CA TYR A 53 -14.91 11.04 -8.03
C TYR A 53 -14.23 10.30 -6.87
N PRO A 54 -13.21 9.46 -7.11
CA PRO A 54 -12.55 8.72 -6.02
C PRO A 54 -12.00 9.65 -4.93
N PRO A 55 -11.86 9.19 -3.68
CA PRO A 55 -11.41 10.02 -2.56
C PRO A 55 -10.04 10.65 -2.82
N ALA A 56 -9.93 11.96 -2.64
CA ALA A 56 -8.72 12.71 -2.99
C ALA A 56 -7.46 12.29 -2.21
N ILE A 57 -7.64 11.73 -1.00
CA ILE A 57 -6.60 11.14 -0.16
C ILE A 57 -7.02 9.73 0.27
N ILE A 58 -6.12 8.77 0.11
CA ILE A 58 -6.32 7.35 0.42
C ILE A 58 -5.12 6.86 1.22
N GLY A 59 -5.33 6.52 2.49
CA GLY A 59 -4.35 5.76 3.27
C GLY A 59 -4.52 4.26 3.04
N LEU A 60 -3.42 3.55 2.83
CA LEU A 60 -3.38 2.10 2.65
C LEU A 60 -2.47 1.47 3.70
N CYS A 61 -2.77 0.25 4.13
CA CYS A 61 -1.86 -0.59 4.90
C CYS A 61 -1.85 -2.03 4.40
N GLU A 62 -0.81 -2.78 4.76
CA GLU A 62 -0.55 -4.14 4.26
C GLU A 62 -0.17 -4.16 2.77
N ILE A 63 0.74 -3.25 2.43
CA ILE A 63 1.35 -3.11 1.11
C ILE A 63 2.75 -3.70 1.21
N GLU A 64 3.14 -4.62 0.34
CA GLU A 64 4.51 -5.15 0.44
C GLU A 64 5.56 -4.11 0.07
N ASN A 65 5.40 -3.43 -1.07
CA ASN A 65 6.45 -2.58 -1.60
C ASN A 65 5.92 -1.51 -2.59
N ARG A 66 6.85 -0.68 -3.09
CA ARG A 66 6.56 0.33 -4.12
C ARG A 66 6.03 -0.27 -5.43
N PHE A 67 6.47 -1.47 -5.80
CA PHE A 67 6.08 -2.10 -7.07
C PHE A 67 4.57 -2.33 -7.12
N VAL A 68 3.98 -2.94 -6.08
CA VAL A 68 2.54 -3.22 -6.08
C VAL A 68 1.69 -1.94 -6.08
N LEU A 69 2.15 -0.86 -5.45
CA LEU A 69 1.50 0.44 -5.51
C LEU A 69 1.54 1.03 -6.92
N ASN A 70 2.68 0.92 -7.61
CA ASN A 70 2.79 1.37 -9.00
C ASN A 70 1.85 0.57 -9.93
N GLN A 71 1.72 -0.74 -9.71
CA GLN A 71 0.77 -1.56 -10.47
C GLN A 71 -0.67 -1.13 -10.19
N LEU A 72 -1.05 -0.92 -8.94
CA LEU A 72 -2.38 -0.43 -8.56
C LEU A 72 -2.68 0.93 -9.20
N VAL A 73 -1.76 1.89 -9.08
CA VAL A 73 -2.01 3.28 -9.49
C VAL A 73 -1.90 3.48 -10.99
N TYR A 74 -0.90 2.88 -11.63
CA TYR A 74 -0.56 3.18 -13.02
C TYR A 74 -0.94 2.08 -14.02
N LYS A 75 -1.23 0.86 -13.56
CA LYS A 75 -1.58 -0.28 -14.44
C LYS A 75 -3.03 -0.72 -14.34
N THR A 76 -3.84 -0.06 -13.51
CA THR A 76 -5.30 -0.22 -13.48
C THR A 76 -5.99 1.02 -14.07
N PRO A 77 -7.34 1.02 -14.25
CA PRO A 77 -8.09 2.22 -14.64
C PRO A 77 -7.90 3.42 -13.70
N PHE A 78 -7.33 3.22 -12.51
CA PHE A 78 -6.98 4.29 -11.57
C PHE A 78 -5.98 5.30 -12.15
N ALA A 79 -5.19 4.90 -13.16
CA ALA A 79 -4.20 5.75 -13.83
C ALA A 79 -4.81 7.05 -14.41
N LYS A 80 -6.11 7.06 -14.71
CA LYS A 80 -6.83 8.23 -15.24
C LYS A 80 -6.91 9.41 -14.25
N PHE A 81 -6.71 9.15 -12.96
CA PHE A 81 -6.86 10.15 -11.90
C PHE A 81 -5.54 10.78 -11.43
N ASP A 82 -4.41 10.33 -11.99
CA ASP A 82 -3.05 10.86 -11.72
C ASP A 82 -2.68 10.91 -10.22
N TYR A 83 -3.03 9.87 -9.47
CA TYR A 83 -2.62 9.80 -8.06
C TYR A 83 -1.10 9.72 -7.92
N ARG A 84 -0.58 10.42 -6.91
CA ARG A 84 0.81 10.32 -6.45
C ARG A 84 0.88 9.44 -5.20
N ILE A 85 2.06 8.88 -4.96
CA ILE A 85 2.28 7.84 -3.95
C ILE A 85 3.34 8.33 -2.96
N VAL A 86 3.02 8.29 -1.67
CA VAL A 86 3.96 8.40 -0.55
C VAL A 86 4.03 7.04 0.13
N HIS A 87 5.24 6.52 0.29
CA HIS A 87 5.50 5.19 0.88
C HIS A 87 6.97 5.12 1.24
N GLU A 88 7.26 4.48 2.36
CA GLU A 88 8.59 4.17 2.86
C GLU A 88 8.55 2.75 3.43
N GLU A 89 9.67 2.03 3.31
CA GLU A 89 9.80 0.70 3.89
C GLU A 89 9.77 0.77 5.41
N SER A 90 9.04 -0.16 6.03
CA SER A 90 8.86 -0.28 7.46
C SER A 90 9.50 -1.57 7.96
N PRO A 91 9.89 -1.64 9.25
CA PRO A 91 10.58 -2.80 9.78
C PRO A 91 9.64 -3.98 10.15
N ASP A 92 8.38 -3.97 9.69
CA ASP A 92 7.43 -5.05 9.98
C ASP A 92 8.01 -6.39 9.52
N LYS A 93 7.93 -7.41 10.39
CA LYS A 93 8.58 -8.71 10.15
C LYS A 93 8.01 -9.48 8.96
N ARG A 94 6.84 -9.07 8.47
CA ARG A 94 6.19 -9.63 7.28
C ARG A 94 6.60 -8.92 5.98
N GLY A 95 7.39 -7.84 6.06
CA GLY A 95 7.75 -7.04 4.89
C GLY A 95 6.56 -6.27 4.32
N ILE A 96 5.72 -5.68 5.19
CA ILE A 96 4.57 -4.89 4.76
C ILE A 96 4.55 -3.51 5.40
N ASP A 97 4.04 -2.56 4.64
CA ASP A 97 4.16 -1.13 4.85
C ASP A 97 2.78 -0.44 4.86
N VAL A 98 2.85 0.88 5.09
CA VAL A 98 1.75 1.82 4.92
C VAL A 98 2.05 2.77 3.76
N ALA A 99 1.01 3.23 3.08
CA ALA A 99 1.13 4.17 1.98
C ALA A 99 0.05 5.23 2.02
N LEU A 100 0.32 6.38 1.40
CA LEU A 100 -0.67 7.40 1.12
C LEU A 100 -0.71 7.67 -0.38
N LEU A 101 -1.90 7.55 -0.97
CA LEU A 101 -2.19 8.00 -2.32
C LEU A 101 -2.92 9.33 -2.25
N PHE A 102 -2.51 10.30 -3.08
CA PHE A 102 -3.21 11.60 -3.15
C PHE A 102 -3.36 12.10 -4.59
N ASN A 103 -4.44 12.85 -4.84
CA ASN A 103 -4.66 13.53 -6.10
C ASN A 103 -3.92 14.88 -6.09
N PRO A 104 -2.87 15.08 -6.92
CA PRO A 104 -2.03 16.28 -6.91
C PRO A 104 -2.76 17.53 -7.41
N LYS A 105 -3.94 17.38 -8.04
CA LYS A 105 -4.79 18.51 -8.45
C LYS A 105 -5.59 19.09 -7.29
N GLN A 106 -5.71 18.36 -6.18
CA GLN A 106 -6.45 18.76 -4.99
C GLN A 106 -5.54 19.02 -3.79
N PHE A 107 -4.41 18.32 -3.70
CA PHE A 107 -3.47 18.44 -2.60
C PHE A 107 -2.03 18.53 -3.08
N GLN A 108 -1.25 19.40 -2.43
CA GLN A 108 0.19 19.48 -2.61
C GLN A 108 0.88 18.78 -1.43
N LEU A 109 1.84 17.89 -1.71
CA LEU A 109 2.70 17.34 -0.68
C LEU A 109 3.73 18.40 -0.25
N LEU A 110 3.77 18.75 1.03
CA LEU A 110 4.80 19.64 1.59
C LEU A 110 5.97 18.83 2.15
N SER A 111 5.65 17.81 2.95
CA SER A 111 6.63 16.92 3.55
C SER A 111 5.98 15.61 3.98
N HIS A 112 6.81 14.59 4.15
CA HIS A 112 6.46 13.36 4.83
C HIS A 112 7.65 12.86 5.66
N GLU A 113 7.35 12.10 6.71
CA GLU A 113 8.34 11.39 7.51
C GLU A 113 7.75 10.09 8.06
N THR A 114 8.62 9.14 8.39
CA THR A 114 8.22 7.94 9.12
C THR A 114 8.54 8.09 10.60
N ILE A 115 7.56 7.74 11.44
CA ILE A 115 7.73 7.70 12.88
C ILE A 115 7.87 6.24 13.28
N PHE A 116 9.07 5.87 13.69
CA PHE A 116 9.39 4.51 14.13
C PHE A 116 8.66 4.15 15.44
N VAL A 117 7.96 3.03 15.44
CA VAL A 117 7.18 2.57 16.58
C VAL A 117 8.03 1.71 17.52
N GLN A 118 8.33 2.25 18.71
CA GLN A 118 9.04 1.54 19.77
C GLN A 118 8.09 1.01 20.84
N PHE A 119 8.23 -0.27 21.18
CA PHE A 119 7.50 -0.89 22.28
C PHE A 119 8.37 -0.94 23.54
N PRO A 120 8.06 -0.15 24.59
CA PRO A 120 8.91 -0.05 25.77
C PRO A 120 9.16 -1.39 26.48
N PHE A 121 8.14 -2.25 26.47
CA PHE A 121 8.18 -3.56 27.12
C PHE A 121 8.57 -4.70 26.16
N LYS A 122 8.85 -4.38 24.89
CA LYS A 122 9.26 -5.36 23.87
C LYS A 122 10.14 -4.73 22.78
N PRO A 123 11.35 -4.24 23.10
CA PRO A 123 12.17 -3.42 22.20
C PRO A 123 12.59 -4.11 20.90
N GLU A 124 12.54 -5.44 20.83
CA GLU A 124 12.82 -6.28 19.67
C GLU A 124 11.58 -6.52 18.78
N SER A 125 10.39 -6.12 19.23
CA SER A 125 9.23 -6.06 18.35
C SER A 125 9.47 -5.02 17.26
N ARG A 126 8.98 -5.36 16.08
CA ARG A 126 8.91 -4.45 14.94
C ARG A 126 7.50 -4.50 14.39
N THR A 127 7.06 -3.37 13.86
CA THR A 127 5.77 -3.20 13.21
C THR A 127 5.91 -2.14 12.12
N ARG A 128 4.83 -1.88 11.40
CA ARG A 128 4.75 -0.79 10.42
C ARG A 128 5.04 0.54 11.11
N ASP A 129 5.81 1.39 10.46
CA ASP A 129 6.00 2.75 10.93
C ASP A 129 4.73 3.57 10.69
N ILE A 130 4.61 4.70 11.39
CA ILE A 130 3.56 5.67 11.11
C ILE A 130 4.06 6.59 10.00
N LEU A 131 3.36 6.61 8.86
CA LEU A 131 3.60 7.59 7.82
C LEU A 131 2.91 8.91 8.17
N TYR A 132 3.69 9.92 8.56
CA TYR A 132 3.22 11.27 8.81
C TYR A 132 3.37 12.11 7.55
N VAL A 133 2.30 12.79 7.13
CA VAL A 133 2.28 13.59 5.89
C VAL A 133 1.68 14.96 6.15
N THR A 134 2.35 16.01 5.67
CA THR A 134 1.87 17.39 5.76
C THR A 134 1.47 17.90 4.37
N MET A 135 0.26 18.46 4.28
CA MET A 135 -0.31 19.05 3.06
C MET A 135 -0.98 20.39 3.41
N PRO A 136 -0.94 21.41 2.55
CA PRO A 136 -1.69 22.64 2.77
C PRO A 136 -3.17 22.38 2.48
N VAL A 137 -4.04 23.11 3.18
CA VAL A 137 -5.49 23.15 2.93
C VAL A 137 -5.80 24.25 1.93
#